data_AF-C6B8U6-F1
#
_entry.id   AF-C6B8U6-F1
#
_cell.length_a   1.000
_cell.length_b   1.000
_cell.length_c   1.000
_cell.angle_alpha   90.00
_cell.angle_beta   90.00
_cell.angle_gamma   90.00
#
_symmetry.space_group_name_H-M   'P 1'
#
loop_
_entity.id
_entity.type
_entity.pdbx_description
1 polymer ?
#
loop_
_entity_poly.entity_id
_entity_poly.type
_entity_poly.pdbx_seq_one_letter_code
_entity_poly.pdbx_strand_id
1 'polypeptide(L)'
;MTRREINPMDGGAPKLRPQQSDLLENLRHNFDAEVHLPFDIPREFLSAALLFAIDNKVDFGLFHEDHRIIIAYFGGDEIYLPSRWSDKRWHIGVEDRETFFDPAD
;
A
#
# COMPACT_ATOMS: atom_id res chain seq x y z
N MET A 1 25.08 60.36 -9.78
CA MET A 1 24.19 59.22 -9.44
C MET A 1 24.74 57.99 -10.15
N THR A 2 25.34 57.07 -9.41
CA THR A 2 25.84 55.79 -9.93
C THR A 2 25.13 54.68 -9.18
N ARG A 3 24.25 53.98 -9.89
CA ARG A 3 23.39 52.93 -9.35
C ARG A 3 24.24 51.68 -9.16
N ARG A 4 24.37 51.23 -7.91
CA ARG A 4 25.00 49.95 -7.55
C ARG A 4 24.14 48.82 -8.10
N GLU A 5 24.70 48.01 -9.00
CA GLU A 5 24.18 46.68 -9.27
C GLU A 5 24.60 45.77 -8.11
N ILE A 6 23.63 45.45 -7.28
CA ILE A 6 23.70 44.35 -6.32
C ILE A 6 23.02 43.20 -7.05
N ASN A 7 23.78 42.18 -7.40
CA ASN A 7 23.24 40.93 -7.90
C ASN A 7 23.32 39.91 -6.76
N PRO A 8 22.22 39.61 -6.06
CA PRO A 8 22.12 38.40 -5.28
C PRO A 8 21.01 37.56 -5.88
N MET A 9 21.35 36.55 -6.68
CA MET A 9 20.60 35.30 -6.68
C MET A 9 21.51 34.21 -7.24
N ASP A 10 22.19 33.57 -6.31
CA ASP A 10 22.69 32.21 -6.42
C ASP A 10 21.55 31.32 -6.95
N GLY A 11 21.70 30.91 -8.21
CA GLY A 11 20.74 30.10 -8.95
C GLY A 11 20.76 28.64 -8.51
N GLY A 12 20.61 28.39 -7.20
CA GLY A 12 20.23 27.08 -6.71
C GLY A 12 18.81 26.80 -7.20
N ALA A 13 18.69 26.03 -8.28
CA ALA A 13 17.41 25.51 -8.75
C ALA A 13 16.61 24.98 -7.54
N PRO A 14 15.31 25.28 -7.42
CA PRO A 14 14.53 24.70 -6.34
C PRO A 14 14.61 23.19 -6.49
N LYS A 15 15.27 22.53 -5.53
CA LYS A 15 15.27 21.08 -5.36
C LYS A 15 13.79 20.70 -5.28
N LEU A 16 13.22 20.25 -6.39
CA LEU A 16 11.86 19.73 -6.45
C LEU A 16 11.80 18.67 -5.37
N ARG A 17 11.07 18.95 -4.28
CA ARG A 17 10.75 17.92 -3.30
C ARG A 17 10.11 16.80 -4.10
N PRO A 18 10.62 15.55 -4.02
CA PRO A 18 9.97 14.43 -4.67
C PRO A 18 8.48 14.51 -4.37
N GLN A 19 7.63 14.41 -5.40
CA GLN A 19 6.20 14.37 -5.14
C GLN A 19 5.97 13.17 -4.23
N GLN A 20 5.09 13.30 -3.24
CA GLN A 20 4.88 12.25 -2.24
C GLN A 20 4.62 10.88 -2.89
N SER A 21 4.00 10.86 -4.08
CA SER A 21 3.83 9.68 -4.94
C SER A 21 5.16 8.99 -5.27
N ASP A 22 6.15 9.74 -5.77
CA ASP A 22 7.46 9.20 -6.16
C ASP A 22 8.17 8.55 -4.95
N LEU A 23 8.01 9.15 -3.75
CA LEU A 23 8.60 8.61 -2.54
C LEU A 23 7.90 7.32 -2.09
N LEU A 24 6.58 7.26 -2.16
CA LEU A 24 5.79 6.08 -1.81
C LEU A 24 6.03 4.94 -2.82
N GLU A 25 6.10 5.24 -4.11
CA GLU A 25 6.47 4.28 -5.16
C GLU A 25 7.85 3.66 -4.88
N ASN A 26 8.84 4.48 -4.55
CA ASN A 26 10.18 4.00 -4.19
C ASN A 26 10.17 3.13 -2.92
N LEU A 27 9.32 3.43 -1.94
CA LEU A 27 9.17 2.57 -0.75
C LEU A 27 8.53 1.22 -1.10
N ARG A 28 7.52 1.23 -1.98
CA ARG A 28 6.83 0.01 -2.42
C ARG A 28 7.72 -0.91 -3.24
N HIS A 29 8.68 -0.37 -4.00
CA HIS A 29 9.66 -1.18 -4.73
C HIS A 29 10.52 -2.11 -3.88
N ASN A 30 10.51 -1.96 -2.55
CA ASN A 30 11.21 -2.88 -1.65
C ASN A 30 10.41 -4.17 -1.39
N PHE A 31 9.12 -4.22 -1.71
CA PHE A 31 8.26 -5.40 -1.55
C PHE A 31 8.24 -6.23 -2.83
N ASP A 32 7.96 -7.51 -2.70
CA ASP A 32 7.92 -8.43 -3.84
C ASP A 32 6.58 -8.37 -4.60
N ALA A 33 5.49 -8.09 -3.88
CA ALA A 33 4.15 -8.10 -4.43
C ALA A 33 3.19 -7.15 -3.69
N GLU A 34 2.02 -6.92 -4.30
CA GLU A 34 1.00 -6.02 -3.80
C GLU A 34 -0.41 -6.57 -4.01
N VAL A 35 -1.29 -6.35 -3.02
CA VAL A 35 -2.75 -6.54 -3.12
C VAL A 35 -3.41 -5.18 -3.22
N HIS A 36 -4.23 -4.98 -4.26
CA HIS A 36 -4.90 -3.72 -4.54
C HIS A 36 -6.38 -3.83 -4.21
N LEU A 37 -6.78 -3.29 -3.06
CA LEU A 37 -8.17 -3.25 -2.61
C LEU A 37 -8.84 -1.96 -3.07
N PRO A 38 -10.14 -2.00 -3.43
CA PRO A 38 -10.88 -0.78 -3.71
C PRO A 38 -11.10 0.01 -2.40
N PHE A 39 -11.14 1.33 -2.47
CA PHE A 39 -11.28 2.19 -1.28
C PHE A 39 -12.63 2.02 -0.55
N ASP A 40 -13.65 1.52 -1.24
CA ASP A 40 -14.97 1.21 -0.69
C ASP A 40 -15.10 -0.23 -0.16
N ILE A 41 -13.98 -0.96 -0.05
CA ILE A 41 -13.94 -2.25 0.65
C ILE A 41 -14.56 -2.11 2.04
N PRO A 42 -15.42 -3.05 2.48
CA PRO A 42 -15.98 -3.00 3.83
C PRO A 42 -14.89 -2.90 4.89
N ARG A 43 -15.08 -2.02 5.88
CA ARG A 43 -14.08 -1.77 6.93
C ARG A 43 -13.88 -3.00 7.80
N GLU A 44 -14.95 -3.75 8.01
CA GLU A 44 -14.98 -5.01 8.77
C GLU A 44 -14.08 -6.04 8.08
N PHE A 45 -14.22 -6.17 6.75
CA PHE A 45 -13.36 -7.05 5.95
C PHE A 45 -11.90 -6.62 5.99
N LEU A 46 -11.61 -5.33 5.79
CA LEU A 46 -10.24 -4.83 5.85
C LEU A 46 -9.61 -5.06 7.23
N SER A 47 -10.38 -4.85 8.30
CA SER A 47 -9.91 -5.07 9.67
C SER A 47 -9.60 -6.54 9.91
N ALA A 48 -10.49 -7.44 9.51
CA ALA A 48 -10.27 -8.89 9.57
C ALA A 48 -9.03 -9.32 8.78
N ALA A 49 -8.86 -8.81 7.56
CA ALA A 49 -7.71 -9.12 6.71
C ALA A 49 -6.38 -8.72 7.36
N LEU A 50 -6.32 -7.51 7.91
CA LEU A 50 -5.11 -7.02 8.58
C LEU A 50 -4.80 -7.80 9.86
N LEU A 51 -5.82 -8.13 10.66
CA LEU A 51 -5.66 -8.97 11.84
C LEU A 51 -5.16 -10.37 11.47
N PHE A 52 -5.75 -10.99 10.45
CA PHE A 52 -5.33 -12.31 9.98
C PHE A 52 -3.87 -12.31 9.49
N ALA A 53 -3.45 -11.27 8.75
CA ALA A 53 -2.06 -11.10 8.34
C ALA A 53 -1.11 -10.94 9.54
N ILE A 54 -1.50 -10.15 10.56
CA ILE A 54 -0.72 -9.97 11.80
C ILE A 54 -0.60 -11.29 12.58
N ASP A 55 -1.70 -12.03 12.74
CA ASP A 55 -1.72 -13.30 13.47
C ASP A 55 -0.83 -14.36 12.81
N ASN A 56 -0.72 -14.31 11.48
CA ASN A 56 0.17 -15.17 10.69
C ASN A 56 1.58 -14.59 10.50
N LYS A 57 1.90 -13.47 11.15
CA LYS A 57 3.22 -12.82 11.14
C LYS A 57 3.71 -12.42 9.75
N VAL A 58 2.79 -12.00 8.89
CA VAL A 58 3.12 -11.47 7.57
C VAL A 58 3.81 -10.12 7.73
N ASP A 59 4.95 -9.94 7.08
CA ASP A 59 5.60 -8.63 6.97
C ASP A 59 4.99 -7.86 5.79
N PHE A 60 4.25 -6.79 6.10
CA PHE A 60 3.56 -5.99 5.08
C PHE A 60 3.63 -4.48 5.35
N GLY A 61 3.45 -3.70 4.29
CA GLY A 61 3.21 -2.27 4.32
C GLY A 61 1.78 -1.94 3.87
N LEU A 62 1.14 -1.00 4.56
CA LEU A 62 -0.19 -0.50 4.20
C LEU A 62 -0.07 0.91 3.60
N PHE A 63 -0.55 1.07 2.38
CA PHE A 63 -0.46 2.31 1.62
C PHE A 63 -1.83 2.74 1.11
N HIS A 64 -1.96 4.04 0.87
CA HIS A 64 -3.16 4.65 0.32
C HIS A 64 -2.80 5.35 -0.99
N GLU A 65 -3.57 5.07 -2.04
CA GLU A 65 -3.57 5.80 -3.31
C GLU A 65 -4.99 6.27 -3.63
N ASP A 66 -5.13 7.18 -4.58
CA ASP A 66 -6.45 7.66 -5.00
C ASP A 66 -7.36 6.46 -5.36
N HIS A 67 -8.43 6.30 -4.57
CA HIS A 67 -9.43 5.23 -4.69
C HIS A 67 -8.94 3.80 -4.42
N ARG A 68 -7.75 3.61 -3.83
CA ARG A 68 -7.22 2.27 -3.51
C ARG A 68 -6.55 2.20 -2.15
N ILE A 69 -6.63 1.02 -1.56
CA ILE A 69 -5.81 0.61 -0.42
C ILE A 69 -4.88 -0.47 -0.92
N ILE A 70 -3.60 -0.34 -0.63
CA ILE A 70 -2.56 -1.24 -1.14
C ILE A 70 -1.88 -1.92 0.04
N ILE A 71 -1.88 -3.25 0.02
CA ILE A 71 -1.12 -4.07 0.97
C ILE A 71 0.08 -4.62 0.21
N ALA A 72 1.27 -4.08 0.45
CA ALA A 72 2.52 -4.58 -0.14
C ALA A 72 3.18 -5.57 0.83
N TYR A 73 3.77 -6.65 0.32
CA TYR A 73 4.28 -7.75 1.13
C TYR A 73 5.48 -8.44 0.48
N PHE A 74 6.24 -9.18 1.28
CA PHE A 74 7.33 -10.05 0.79
C PHE A 74 6.77 -11.42 0.38
N GLY A 75 7.31 -12.00 -0.67
CA GLY A 75 6.77 -13.22 -1.27
C GLY A 75 6.76 -14.42 -0.31
N GLY A 76 5.81 -15.33 -0.52
CA GLY A 76 5.62 -16.54 0.28
C GLY A 76 4.44 -16.48 1.26
N ASP A 77 3.89 -15.29 1.50
CA ASP A 77 2.78 -15.05 2.43
C ASP A 77 1.47 -14.70 1.73
N GLU A 78 1.37 -14.94 0.41
CA GLU A 78 0.18 -14.60 -0.39
C GLU A 78 -1.10 -15.23 0.18
N ILE A 79 -0.96 -16.41 0.79
CA ILE A 79 -2.05 -17.22 1.34
C ILE A 79 -2.73 -16.59 2.57
N TYR A 80 -2.07 -15.63 3.22
CA TYR A 80 -2.59 -14.95 4.41
C TYR A 80 -3.14 -13.55 4.08
N LEU A 81 -3.13 -13.17 2.80
CA LEU A 81 -3.56 -11.87 2.34
C LEU A 81 -4.88 -11.95 1.57
N PRO A 82 -5.61 -10.84 1.45
CA PRO A 82 -6.83 -10.83 0.66
C PRO A 82 -6.57 -11.17 -0.79
N SER A 83 -7.40 -12.04 -1.35
CA SER A 83 -7.39 -12.37 -2.76
C SER A 83 -8.80 -12.42 -3.32
N ARG A 84 -8.89 -12.34 -4.64
CA ARG A 84 -10.17 -12.38 -5.35
C ARG A 84 -10.37 -13.79 -5.91
N TRP A 85 -11.32 -14.51 -5.34
CA TRP A 85 -11.61 -15.91 -5.68
C TRP A 85 -12.46 -16.01 -6.96
N SER A 86 -12.76 -17.25 -7.39
CA SER A 86 -13.54 -17.55 -8.58
C SER A 86 -14.95 -16.94 -8.57
N ASP A 87 -15.53 -16.72 -7.39
CA ASP A 87 -16.81 -16.03 -7.20
C ASP A 87 -16.72 -14.50 -7.41
N LYS A 88 -15.52 -14.00 -7.70
CA LYS A 88 -15.19 -12.58 -7.93
C LYS A 88 -15.36 -11.70 -6.70
N ARG A 89 -15.45 -12.28 -5.51
CA ARG A 89 -15.49 -11.56 -4.23
C ARG A 89 -14.12 -11.57 -3.57
N TRP A 90 -13.93 -10.66 -2.63
CA TRP A 90 -12.73 -10.60 -1.80
C TRP A 90 -12.88 -11.56 -0.64
N HIS A 91 -11.84 -12.36 -0.42
CA HIS A 91 -11.76 -13.34 0.65
C HIS A 91 -10.38 -13.27 1.30
N ILE A 92 -10.28 -13.85 2.50
CA ILE A 92 -9.02 -14.01 3.24
C ILE A 92 -8.74 -15.52 3.28
N GLY A 93 -7.52 -15.94 2.93
CA GLY A 93 -7.13 -17.34 2.88
C GLY A 93 -7.02 -17.92 1.46
N VAL A 94 -6.94 -19.24 1.38
CA VAL A 94 -6.73 -19.98 0.13
C VAL A 94 -8.04 -20.58 -0.36
N GLU A 95 -8.40 -20.25 -1.60
CA GLU A 95 -9.53 -20.88 -2.30
C GLU A 95 -9.35 -22.41 -2.30
N ASP A 96 -10.41 -23.14 -1.96
CA ASP A 96 -10.43 -24.61 -1.85
C ASP A 96 -9.56 -25.24 -0.73
N ARG A 97 -9.17 -24.48 0.30
CA ARG A 97 -8.62 -25.03 1.56
C ARG A 97 -9.43 -24.62 2.78
N GLU A 98 -9.58 -25.56 3.72
CA GLU A 98 -10.22 -25.37 5.03
C GLU A 98 -9.37 -24.47 5.95
N THR A 99 -9.37 -23.16 5.69
CA THR A 99 -9.07 -22.13 6.69
C THR A 99 -9.91 -20.93 6.33
N PHE A 100 -11.21 -21.09 6.52
CA PHE A 100 -12.18 -20.01 6.34
C PHE A 100 -12.06 -19.10 7.56
N PHE A 101 -11.66 -17.85 7.37
CA PHE A 101 -11.85 -16.81 8.37
C PHE A 101 -13.20 -16.17 8.09
N ASP A 102 -14.22 -16.47 8.90
CA ASP A 102 -15.51 -15.77 8.83
C ASP A 102 -15.41 -14.51 9.70
N PRO A 103 -15.46 -13.29 9.11
CA PRO A 103 -15.44 -12.05 9.87
C PRO A 103 -16.68 -11.84 10.77
N ALA A 104 -17.65 -12.76 10.76
CA ALA A 104 -18.81 -12.76 11.65
C ALA A 104 -18.71 -13.71 12.87
N ASP A 105 -17.63 -14.49 13.01
CA ASP A 105 -17.42 -15.45 14.12
C ASP A 105 -16.58 -14.86 15.27
#